data_AF-A0A945RE68-F1
#
_entry.id   AF-A0A945RE68-F1
#
_cell.length_a   1.000
_cell.length_b   1.000
_cell.length_c   1.000
_cell.angle_alpha   90.00
_cell.angle_beta   90.00
_cell.angle_gamma   90.00
#
_symmetry.space_group_name_H-M   'P 1'
#
loop_
_entity.id
_entity.type
_entity.pdbx_description
1 polymer ?
#
loop_
_entity_poly.entity_id
_entity_poly.type
_entity_poly.pdbx_seq_one_letter_code
_entity_poly.pdbx_strand_id
1 'polypeptide(L)'
;MIDHLAKVHQELGGLKTPVIHIAGSKGKGTTANLLGKILELSGKKVGVFSSPFMYKVEEMAKINGVPMENMQAYVDRVQSVNADLSEFEYWTLASLLYFSEQDLDYVILECGWGGLNDATNIISDKVLTILGHIELEHTEVLG
;
A
#
# COMPACT_ATOMS: atom_id res chain seq x y z
N MET A 1 -8.33 -15.31 -2.54
CA MET A 1 -7.52 -14.93 -3.75
C MET A 1 -6.30 -14.12 -3.36
N ILE A 2 -6.37 -13.23 -2.35
CA ILE A 2 -5.21 -12.53 -1.77
C ILE A 2 -4.45 -13.31 -0.68
N ASP A 3 -4.95 -14.48 -0.26
CA ASP A 3 -4.38 -15.26 0.85
C ASP A 3 -2.93 -15.69 0.59
N HIS A 4 -2.59 -15.92 -0.69
CA HIS A 4 -1.23 -16.26 -1.10
C HIS A 4 -0.27 -15.08 -0.86
N LEU A 5 -0.68 -13.84 -1.12
CA LEU A 5 0.10 -12.63 -0.83
C LEU A 5 0.30 -12.43 0.66
N ALA A 6 -0.75 -12.67 1.47
CA ALA A 6 -0.65 -12.58 2.92
C ALA A 6 0.42 -13.53 3.46
N LYS A 7 0.54 -14.74 2.89
CA LYS A 7 1.61 -15.68 3.24
C LYS A 7 3.00 -15.15 2.88
N VAL A 8 3.19 -14.65 1.66
CA VAL A 8 4.47 -14.05 1.23
C VAL A 8 4.84 -12.87 2.13
N HIS A 9 3.87 -12.02 2.48
CA HIS A 9 4.07 -10.91 3.39
C HIS A 9 4.57 -11.34 4.77
N GLN A 10 4.01 -12.41 5.33
CA GLN A 10 4.46 -12.97 6.62
C GLN A 10 5.85 -13.61 6.52
N GLU A 11 6.16 -14.30 5.43
CA GLU A 11 7.50 -14.87 5.18
C GLU A 11 8.58 -13.77 5.07
N LEU A 12 8.21 -12.59 4.57
CA LEU A 12 9.04 -11.39 4.53
C LEU A 12 9.15 -10.65 5.89
N GLY A 13 8.52 -11.15 6.95
CA GLY A 13 8.59 -10.62 8.30
C GLY A 13 7.34 -9.86 8.77
N GLY A 14 6.43 -9.54 7.86
CA GLY A 14 5.16 -8.87 8.15
C GLY A 14 5.29 -7.40 8.59
N LEU A 15 4.25 -6.62 8.33
CA LEU A 15 4.14 -5.24 8.80
C LEU A 15 3.44 -5.24 10.16
N LYS A 16 4.07 -4.64 11.16
CA LYS A 16 3.51 -4.48 12.53
C LYS A 16 2.97 -3.09 12.80
N THR A 17 3.29 -2.13 11.95
CA THR A 17 2.84 -0.75 12.06
C THR A 17 1.31 -0.65 11.89
N PRO A 18 0.61 0.15 12.70
CA PRO A 18 -0.82 0.43 12.52
C PRO A 18 -1.17 0.91 11.10
N VAL A 19 -2.14 0.25 10.47
CA VAL A 19 -2.53 0.53 9.08
C VAL A 19 -3.86 1.27 8.99
N ILE A 20 -3.87 2.33 8.18
CA ILE A 20 -5.07 3.00 7.68
C ILE A 20 -5.25 2.62 6.21
N HIS A 21 -6.40 2.06 5.85
CA HIS A 21 -6.68 1.62 4.49
C HIS A 21 -7.72 2.52 3.83
N ILE A 22 -7.53 2.82 2.55
CA ILE A 22 -8.41 3.72 1.80
C ILE A 22 -8.85 3.04 0.52
N ALA A 23 -10.15 2.81 0.38
CA ALA A 23 -10.78 2.22 -0.81
C ALA A 23 -11.84 3.17 -1.39
N GLY A 24 -12.31 2.91 -2.62
CA GLY A 24 -13.30 3.73 -3.32
C GLY A 24 -12.95 3.96 -4.79
N SER A 25 -13.86 4.58 -5.54
CA SER A 25 -13.66 4.93 -6.95
C SER A 25 -12.80 6.18 -7.09
N LYS A 26 -13.18 7.27 -6.40
CA LYS A 26 -12.52 8.59 -6.55
C LYS A 26 -12.00 9.15 -5.23
N GLY A 27 -10.94 9.95 -5.34
CA GLY A 27 -10.37 10.72 -4.23
C GLY A 27 -9.42 9.96 -3.30
N LYS A 28 -9.24 8.65 -3.48
CA LYS A 28 -8.41 7.80 -2.61
C LYS A 28 -6.99 8.36 -2.42
N GLY A 29 -6.24 8.56 -3.51
CA GLY A 29 -4.88 9.09 -3.46
C GLY A 29 -4.79 10.50 -2.85
N THR A 30 -5.76 11.38 -3.13
CA THR A 30 -5.82 12.71 -2.49
C THR A 30 -6.04 12.59 -0.99
N THR A 31 -6.97 11.74 -0.55
CA THR A 31 -7.22 11.47 0.87
C THR A 31 -5.98 10.86 1.55
N ALA A 32 -5.31 9.90 0.90
CA ALA A 32 -4.11 9.26 1.42
C ALA A 32 -2.98 10.28 1.66
N ASN A 33 -2.69 11.12 0.65
CA ASN A 33 -1.62 12.11 0.74
C ASN A 33 -1.95 13.24 1.73
N LEU A 34 -3.21 13.73 1.77
CA LEU A 34 -3.62 14.74 2.74
C LEU A 34 -3.55 14.22 4.17
N LEU A 35 -4.06 13.01 4.42
CA LEU A 35 -3.99 12.39 5.75
C LEU A 35 -2.54 12.14 6.18
N GLY A 36 -1.71 11.64 5.26
CA GLY A 36 -0.27 11.48 5.49
C GLY A 36 0.38 12.79 5.91
N LYS A 37 0.08 13.89 5.21
CA LYS A 37 0.63 15.21 5.55
C LYS A 37 0.13 15.75 6.88
N ILE A 38 -1.15 15.56 7.21
CA ILE A 38 -1.70 15.97 8.51
C ILE A 38 -1.00 15.24 9.66
N LEU A 39 -0.84 13.91 9.53
CA LEU A 39 -0.17 13.11 10.53
C LEU A 39 1.33 13.48 10.64
N GLU A 40 2.02 13.68 9.52
CA GLU A 40 3.40 14.20 9.51
C GLU A 40 3.52 15.52 10.27
N LEU A 41 2.65 16.50 9.97
CA LEU A 41 2.63 17.81 10.64
C LEU A 41 2.27 17.71 12.12
N SER A 42 1.62 16.62 12.55
CA SER A 42 1.38 16.31 13.97
C SER A 42 2.56 15.65 14.68
N GLY A 43 3.71 15.52 14.01
CA GLY A 43 4.93 14.94 14.55
C GLY A 43 5.04 13.42 14.42
N LYS A 44 4.23 12.79 13.56
CA LYS A 44 4.25 11.35 13.30
C LYS A 44 5.14 11.01 12.10
N LYS A 45 5.78 9.85 12.13
CA LYS A 45 6.48 9.29 10.97
C LYS A 45 5.54 8.35 10.22
N VAL A 46 5.21 8.69 8.97
CA VAL A 46 4.11 8.05 8.24
C VAL A 46 4.59 7.53 6.89
N GLY A 47 4.30 6.26 6.63
CA GLY A 47 4.41 5.66 5.30
C GLY A 47 3.11 5.84 4.52
N VAL A 48 3.18 6.20 3.24
CA VAL A 48 2.03 6.31 2.35
C VAL A 48 2.30 5.49 1.10
N PHE A 49 1.43 4.53 0.82
CA PHE A 49 1.34 3.83 -0.46
C PHE A 49 0.21 4.43 -1.30
N SER A 50 0.50 4.89 -2.51
CA SER A 50 -0.47 5.45 -3.45
C SER A 50 -0.21 4.99 -4.88
N SER A 51 -1.26 4.82 -5.67
CA SER A 51 -1.16 4.34 -7.06
C SER A 51 -2.14 5.06 -8.00
N PRO A 52 -1.85 5.15 -9.32
CA PRO A 52 -0.59 4.79 -9.98
C PRO A 52 0.53 5.81 -9.69
N PHE A 53 1.77 5.48 -10.04
CA PHE A 53 2.85 6.47 -10.08
C PHE A 53 2.75 7.37 -11.32
N MET A 54 3.36 8.55 -11.27
CA MET A 54 3.31 9.52 -12.37
C MET A 54 4.57 9.47 -13.24
N TYR A 55 5.76 9.38 -12.62
CA TYR A 55 7.03 9.37 -13.34
C TYR A 55 7.91 8.18 -13.02
N LYS A 56 7.96 7.78 -11.74
CA LYS A 56 8.81 6.69 -11.25
C LYS A 56 8.06 5.83 -10.25
N VAL A 57 8.29 4.52 -10.28
CA VAL A 57 7.63 3.56 -9.40
C VAL A 57 7.90 3.83 -7.92
N GLU A 58 9.05 4.41 -7.58
CA GLU A 58 9.40 4.82 -6.23
C GLU A 58 8.41 5.84 -5.64
N GLU A 59 7.70 6.59 -6.47
CA GLU A 59 6.66 7.54 -6.02
C GLU A 59 5.45 6.82 -5.39
N MET A 60 5.31 5.50 -5.61
CA MET A 60 4.22 4.74 -5.00
C MET A 60 4.37 4.62 -3.49
N ALA A 61 5.60 4.61 -2.96
CA ALA A 61 5.85 4.50 -1.52
C ALA A 61 6.63 5.70 -1.01
N LYS A 62 6.05 6.43 -0.07
CA LYS A 62 6.65 7.64 0.51
C LYS A 62 6.71 7.55 2.03
N ILE A 63 7.74 8.13 2.63
CA ILE A 63 7.81 8.39 4.07
C ILE A 63 7.83 9.90 4.26
N ASN A 64 6.86 10.43 5.00
CA ASN A 64 6.71 11.88 5.23
C ASN A 64 6.77 12.69 3.92
N GLY A 65 6.10 12.17 2.88
CA GLY A 65 6.05 12.78 1.54
C GLY A 65 7.29 12.58 0.67
N VAL A 66 8.37 11.99 1.18
CA VAL A 66 9.59 11.70 0.41
C VAL A 66 9.49 10.29 -0.19
N PRO A 67 9.57 10.14 -1.53
CA PRO A 67 9.59 8.82 -2.17
C PRO A 67 10.71 7.93 -1.64
N MET A 68 10.47 6.63 -1.65
CA MET A 68 11.51 5.64 -1.34
C MET A 68 12.63 5.70 -2.38
N GLU A 69 13.75 5.06 -2.05
CA GLU A 69 14.83 4.85 -3.00
C GLU A 69 14.90 3.37 -3.37
N ASN A 70 15.23 3.09 -4.63
CA ASN A 70 15.57 1.75 -5.11
C ASN A 70 14.47 0.70 -4.87
N MET A 71 13.29 0.93 -5.46
CA MET A 71 12.17 -0.04 -5.43
C MET A 71 12.60 -1.43 -5.91
N GLN A 72 13.47 -1.48 -6.93
CA GLN A 72 13.92 -2.74 -7.53
C GLN A 72 14.59 -3.67 -6.51
N ALA A 73 15.41 -3.15 -5.60
CA ALA A 73 16.05 -3.98 -4.58
C ALA A 73 15.04 -4.66 -3.63
N TYR A 74 13.90 -4.01 -3.35
CA TYR A 74 12.82 -4.61 -2.57
C TYR A 74 12.02 -5.61 -3.40
N VAL A 75 11.79 -5.32 -4.68
CA VAL A 75 11.15 -6.27 -5.62
C VAL A 75 11.97 -7.55 -5.73
N ASP A 76 13.29 -7.47 -5.89
CA ASP A 76 14.18 -8.63 -6.01
C ASP A 76 14.08 -9.54 -4.76
N ARG A 77 13.94 -8.92 -3.57
CA ARG A 77 13.74 -9.66 -2.32
C ARG A 77 12.38 -10.36 -2.29
N VAL A 78 11.32 -9.71 -2.75
CA VAL A 78 9.99 -10.34 -2.87
C VAL A 78 10.04 -11.50 -3.87
N GLN A 79 10.69 -11.30 -5.02
CA GLN A 79 10.88 -12.32 -6.06
C GLN A 79 11.64 -13.55 -5.55
N SER A 80 12.60 -13.37 -4.64
CA SER A 80 13.33 -14.49 -4.02
C SER A 80 12.43 -15.41 -3.17
N VAL A 81 11.29 -14.91 -2.71
CA VAL A 81 10.30 -15.67 -1.92
C VAL A 81 9.19 -16.21 -2.82
N ASN A 82 8.69 -15.40 -3.76
CA ASN A 82 7.69 -15.83 -4.74
C ASN A 82 7.90 -15.10 -6.08
N ALA A 83 8.10 -15.86 -7.15
CA ALA A 83 8.34 -15.37 -8.50
C ALA A 83 7.08 -15.26 -9.38
N ASP A 84 5.92 -15.72 -8.90
CA ASP A 84 4.65 -15.77 -9.65
C ASP A 84 3.63 -14.77 -9.08
N LEU A 85 3.91 -13.48 -9.26
CA LEU A 85 3.09 -12.37 -8.81
C LEU A 85 2.94 -11.35 -9.95
N SER A 86 1.84 -10.60 -9.95
CA SER A 86 1.68 -9.44 -10.84
C SER A 86 2.57 -8.27 -10.42
N GLU A 87 2.81 -7.32 -11.33
CA GLU A 87 3.61 -6.12 -11.02
C GLU A 87 3.05 -5.33 -9.83
N PHE A 88 1.72 -5.17 -9.76
CA PHE A 88 1.09 -4.44 -8.65
C PHE A 88 1.27 -5.16 -7.30
N GLU A 89 1.22 -6.49 -7.29
CA GLU A 89 1.48 -7.30 -6.10
C GLU A 89 2.94 -7.19 -5.67
N TYR A 90 3.89 -7.20 -6.61
CA TYR A 90 5.30 -6.96 -6.32
C TYR A 90 5.52 -5.58 -5.70
N TRP A 91 4.98 -4.51 -6.30
CA TRP A 91 5.14 -3.15 -5.76
C TRP A 91 4.48 -2.99 -4.39
N THR A 92 3.33 -3.64 -4.18
CA THR A 92 2.65 -3.64 -2.89
C THR A 92 3.50 -4.32 -1.81
N LEU A 93 3.97 -5.55 -2.06
CA LEU A 93 4.79 -6.29 -1.10
C LEU A 93 6.16 -5.63 -0.88
N ALA A 94 6.78 -5.09 -1.92
CA ALA A 94 8.03 -4.34 -1.83
C ALA A 94 7.87 -3.09 -0.96
N SER A 95 6.78 -2.34 -1.14
CA SER A 95 6.46 -1.16 -0.33
C SER A 95 6.19 -1.53 1.13
N LEU A 96 5.45 -2.62 1.38
CA LEU A 96 5.19 -3.11 2.73
C LEU A 96 6.48 -3.58 3.42
N LEU A 97 7.36 -4.28 2.70
CA LEU A 97 8.67 -4.68 3.20
C LEU A 97 9.51 -3.44 3.53
N TYR A 98 9.57 -2.47 2.63
CA TYR A 98 10.23 -1.18 2.88
C TYR A 98 9.69 -0.53 4.15
N PHE A 99 8.38 -0.40 4.31
CA PHE A 99 7.78 0.19 5.51
C PHE A 99 8.04 -0.62 6.79
N SER A 100 8.09 -1.96 6.71
CA SER A 100 8.35 -2.81 7.87
C SER A 100 9.76 -2.63 8.46
N GLU A 101 10.71 -2.16 7.65
CA GLU A 101 12.09 -1.87 8.05
C GLU A 101 12.24 -0.45 8.62
N GLN A 102 11.13 0.29 8.74
CA GLN A 102 11.10 1.68 9.16
C GLN A 102 10.29 1.78 10.46
N ASP A 103 10.81 2.53 11.43
CA ASP A 103 10.11 2.80 12.69
C ASP A 103 8.99 3.84 12.47
N LEU A 104 7.90 3.41 11.84
CA LEU A 104 6.75 4.25 11.46
C LEU A 104 5.66 4.20 12.54
N ASP A 105 5.02 5.34 12.80
CA ASP A 105 3.82 5.42 13.63
C ASP A 105 2.59 4.86 12.90
N TYR A 106 2.48 5.13 11.59
CA TYR A 106 1.35 4.72 10.76
C TYR A 106 1.79 4.40 9.33
N VAL A 107 1.07 3.47 8.70
CA VAL A 107 1.12 3.24 7.25
C VAL A 107 -0.28 3.47 6.67
N ILE A 108 -0.34 4.29 5.62
CA ILE A 108 -1.56 4.54 4.86
C ILE A 108 -1.47 3.79 3.54
N LEU A 109 -2.45 2.92 3.27
CA LEU A 109 -2.51 2.12 2.05
C LEU A 109 -3.71 2.54 1.21
N GLU A 110 -3.45 3.07 0.01
CA GLU A 110 -4.45 3.28 -1.01
C GLU A 110 -4.71 1.99 -1.79
N CYS A 111 -5.96 1.54 -1.88
CA CYS A 111 -6.33 0.46 -2.81
C CYS A 111 -6.00 0.82 -4.25
N GLY A 112 -5.47 -0.13 -5.01
CA GLY A 112 -5.34 0.00 -6.45
C GLY A 112 -6.71 -0.04 -7.13
N TRP A 113 -7.43 -1.15 -6.95
CA TRP A 113 -8.74 -1.37 -7.57
C TRP A 113 -9.72 -2.12 -6.67
N GLY A 114 -10.96 -1.63 -6.59
CA GLY A 114 -12.01 -2.23 -5.77
C GLY A 114 -11.69 -2.14 -4.27
N GLY A 115 -11.28 -3.26 -3.67
CA GLY A 115 -10.86 -3.32 -2.27
C GLY A 115 -10.79 -4.74 -1.71
N LEU A 116 -11.84 -5.56 -1.86
CA LEU A 116 -11.91 -6.88 -1.22
C LEU A 116 -10.77 -7.82 -1.65
N ASN A 117 -10.47 -7.86 -2.95
CA ASN A 117 -9.41 -8.69 -3.54
C ASN A 117 -8.16 -7.89 -3.94
N ASP A 118 -8.03 -6.66 -3.45
CA ASP A 118 -6.87 -5.82 -3.77
C ASP A 118 -5.63 -6.27 -2.96
N ALA A 119 -4.44 -6.18 -3.57
CA ALA A 119 -3.19 -6.57 -2.90
C ALA A 119 -2.94 -5.80 -1.59
N THR A 120 -3.41 -4.56 -1.48
CA THR A 120 -3.27 -3.75 -0.26
C THR A 120 -4.18 -4.22 0.89
N ASN A 121 -5.17 -5.07 0.59
CA ASN A 121 -6.11 -5.58 1.59
C ASN A 121 -5.60 -6.81 2.37
N ILE A 122 -4.34 -7.22 2.16
CA ILE A 122 -3.73 -8.37 2.85
C ILE A 122 -3.51 -8.14 4.35
N ILE A 123 -3.51 -6.88 4.81
CA ILE A 123 -3.36 -6.54 6.22
C ILE A 123 -4.72 -6.67 6.91
N SER A 124 -4.93 -7.68 7.75
CA SER A 124 -6.23 -7.91 8.40
C SER A 124 -6.54 -6.92 9.52
N ASP A 125 -5.54 -6.55 10.33
CA ASP A 125 -5.72 -5.73 11.53
C ASP A 125 -5.47 -4.24 11.22
N LYS A 126 -6.49 -3.59 10.65
CA LYS A 126 -6.47 -2.17 10.29
C LYS A 126 -7.06 -1.33 11.42
N VAL A 127 -6.39 -0.24 11.80
CA VAL A 127 -6.93 0.68 12.82
C VAL A 127 -8.05 1.57 12.27
N LEU A 128 -8.07 1.79 10.96
CA LEU A 128 -9.11 2.55 10.28
C LEU A 128 -9.22 2.10 8.81
N THR A 129 -10.45 1.98 8.32
CA THR A 129 -10.74 1.84 6.88
C THR A 129 -11.61 3.00 6.44
N ILE A 130 -11.19 3.71 5.40
CA ILE A 130 -11.90 4.83 4.79
C ILE A 130 -12.45 4.36 3.45
N LEU A 131 -13.76 4.51 3.26
CA LEU A 131 -14.41 4.32 1.98
C LEU A 131 -14.70 5.70 1.39
N GLY A 132 -14.00 6.02 0.31
CA GLY A 132 -14.24 7.22 -0.50
C GLY A 132 -15.51 7.10 -1.34
N HIS A 133 -15.65 8.00 -2.31
CA HIS A 133 -16.78 7.95 -3.25
C HIS A 133 -16.83 6.63 -4.01
N ILE A 134 -18.01 6.00 -4.06
CA ILE A 134 -18.27 4.79 -4.83
C ILE A 134 -19.11 5.18 -6.05
N GLU A 135 -18.59 4.87 -7.23
CA GLU A 135 -19.25 5.05 -8.51
C GLU A 135 -19.14 3.76 -9.33
N LEU A 136 -19.97 3.64 -10.37
CA LEU A 136 -19.90 2.53 -11.32
C LEU A 136 -18.63 2.65 -12.15
N GLU A 137 -17.60 1.91 -11.73
CA GLU A 137 -16.33 1.76 -12.41
C GLU A 137 -15.97 0.28 -12.38
N HIS A 138 -15.43 -0.24 -13.49
CA HIS A 138 -14.91 -1.62 -13.58
C HIS A 138 -15.96 -2.69 -13.26
N THR A 139 -17.20 -2.46 -13.69
CA THR A 139 -18.34 -3.36 -13.51
C THR A 139 -18.08 -4.76 -14.07
N GLU A 140 -17.28 -4.90 -15.11
CA GLU A 140 -16.89 -6.22 -15.65
C GLU A 140 -16.06 -7.06 -14.66
N VAL A 141 -15.34 -6.41 -13.73
CA VAL A 141 -14.47 -7.05 -12.73
C VAL A 141 -15.13 -7.06 -11.35
N LEU A 142 -15.89 -6.02 -11.01
CA LEU A 142 -16.43 -5.77 -9.68
C LEU A 142 -17.94 -6.11 -9.54
N GLY A 143 -18.67 -6.27 -10.66
CA GLY A 143 -20.12 -6.49 -10.69
C GLY A 143 -20.91 -5.23 -11.02
#